data_AF-A0A6I2H1K5-F1
#
_entry.id   AF-A0A6I2H1K5-F1
#
_cell.length_a   1.000
_cell.length_b   1.000
_cell.length_c   1.000
_cell.angle_alpha   90.00
_cell.angle_beta   90.00
_cell.angle_gamma   90.00
#
_symmetry.space_group_name_H-M   'P 1'
#
loop_
_entity.id
_entity.type
_entity.pdbx_description
1 polymer ?
#
loop_
_entity_poly.entity_id
_entity_poly.type
_entity_poly.pdbx_seq_one_letter_code
_entity_poly.pdbx_strand_id
1 'polypeptide(L)'
;MVKIGFNKSKQTKKDTLFYLTLALLPILSLYHFIPALNLGYALALIVICIKVIKNRFRVPINFKISMLMGIFLGINLIVGATKYSDFTSTLNNSLGMVVFTVLVILICNPKTLNIDRLYTACKIVGVISTVFLLYQFAAYYAFDLVAKGNIPFLYLNDIGFRSIEYGRPTSFFLEPAHYSLYISPIYAMSIIKKEYVVSLFFLLGLIFSTATTGIVMAIISPIIIVLNYKNRSSFKNIIIIIFAIVLIQFVTAVFFESILTKISVDNLLSNVRVFGTLYVFDYFGSNEWLFGIGINRMPDFLGVYTNTMISNYANSIFFCIISFGLVGGVAFSVYLYSIYKKSPAKYKVMWFVLILSLMSDQILFNRNLLYLLIWQYATFESSIEKEKISRFFKEEVKYEGTPSNYYNTCL
;
A
#
# COMPACT_ATOMS: atom_id res chain seq x y z
N MET A 1 20.36 -27.85 31.68
CA MET A 1 21.01 -26.77 30.90
C MET A 1 21.30 -27.26 29.48
N VAL A 2 20.44 -26.98 28.51
CA VAL A 2 20.69 -27.22 27.08
C VAL A 2 20.85 -25.86 26.41
N LYS A 3 22.08 -25.49 26.05
CA LYS A 3 22.35 -24.32 25.21
C LYS A 3 21.92 -24.65 23.78
N ILE A 4 20.67 -24.35 23.42
CA ILE A 4 20.25 -24.28 22.02
C ILE A 4 20.82 -22.99 21.44
N GLY A 5 22.00 -23.09 20.85
CA GLY A 5 22.60 -22.02 20.06
C GLY A 5 21.75 -21.75 18.83
N PHE A 6 20.92 -20.70 18.88
CA PHE A 6 20.33 -20.13 17.67
C PHE A 6 21.45 -19.57 16.80
N ASN A 7 21.80 -20.33 15.77
CA ASN A 7 22.79 -19.95 14.78
C ASN A 7 22.22 -18.85 13.86
N LYS A 8 22.17 -17.61 14.38
CA LYS A 8 21.62 -16.40 13.71
C LYS A 8 22.53 -15.84 12.60
N SER A 9 23.77 -16.30 12.45
CA SER A 9 24.77 -15.62 11.61
C SER A 9 24.84 -16.06 10.14
N LYS A 10 24.25 -17.19 9.74
CA LYS A 10 24.30 -17.70 8.34
C LYS A 10 23.11 -17.29 7.45
N GLN A 11 22.18 -16.48 7.95
CA GLN A 11 20.92 -16.14 7.25
C GLN A 11 20.90 -14.70 6.69
N THR A 12 21.99 -13.95 6.83
CA THR A 12 22.05 -12.49 6.60
C THR A 12 22.19 -12.07 5.13
N LYS A 13 22.84 -12.84 4.26
CA LYS A 13 22.99 -12.53 2.81
C LYS A 13 21.89 -13.10 1.90
N LYS A 14 21.03 -14.02 2.38
CA LYS A 14 20.25 -14.91 1.50
C LYS A 14 18.98 -14.32 0.85
N ASP A 15 18.52 -13.13 1.26
CA ASP A 15 17.25 -12.56 0.75
C ASP A 15 17.31 -11.08 0.33
N THR A 16 18.50 -10.46 0.26
CA THR A 16 18.63 -9.03 -0.07
C THR A 16 18.00 -8.69 -1.42
N LEU A 17 18.22 -9.53 -2.44
CA LEU A 17 17.63 -9.34 -3.77
C LEU A 17 16.09 -9.32 -3.73
N PHE A 18 15.49 -10.15 -2.89
CA PHE A 18 14.03 -10.21 -2.75
C PHE A 18 13.47 -8.91 -2.18
N TYR A 19 13.99 -8.44 -1.04
CA TYR A 19 13.50 -7.20 -0.44
C TYR A 19 13.83 -5.96 -1.28
N LEU A 20 14.97 -5.95 -1.98
CA LEU A 20 15.29 -4.87 -2.93
C LEU A 20 14.31 -4.86 -4.11
N THR A 21 13.94 -6.02 -4.63
CA THR A 21 12.93 -6.14 -5.69
C THR A 21 11.58 -5.63 -5.20
N LEU A 22 11.16 -5.98 -3.99
CA LEU A 22 9.91 -5.46 -3.39
C LEU A 22 9.97 -3.95 -3.16
N ALA A 23 11.13 -3.40 -2.77
CA ALA A 23 11.32 -1.97 -2.57
C ALA A 23 11.28 -1.18 -3.89
N LEU A 24 11.82 -1.75 -4.97
CA LEU A 24 11.83 -1.15 -6.31
C LEU A 24 10.54 -1.39 -7.11
N LEU A 25 9.70 -2.34 -6.67
CA LEU A 25 8.47 -2.76 -7.36
C LEU A 25 7.59 -1.57 -7.80
N PRO A 26 7.26 -0.57 -6.95
CA PRO A 26 6.37 0.52 -7.35
C PRO A 26 6.96 1.46 -8.41
N ILE A 27 8.28 1.53 -8.52
CA ILE A 27 9.01 2.33 -9.50
C ILE A 27 9.17 1.53 -10.81
N LEU A 28 9.67 0.30 -10.72
CA LEU A 28 9.92 -0.53 -11.90
C LEU A 28 8.63 -0.97 -12.61
N SER A 29 7.51 -1.08 -11.89
CA SER A 29 6.22 -1.39 -12.51
C SER A 29 5.64 -0.27 -13.38
N LEU A 30 6.28 0.90 -13.46
CA LEU A 30 5.93 1.96 -14.42
C LEU A 30 6.40 1.65 -15.85
N TYR A 31 7.36 0.76 -15.99
CA TYR A 31 8.00 0.47 -17.27
C TYR A 31 7.41 -0.78 -17.91
N HIS A 32 7.35 -0.73 -19.24
CA HIS A 32 6.91 -1.83 -20.08
C HIS A 32 7.89 -3.00 -20.02
N PHE A 33 7.37 -4.22 -20.16
CA PHE A 33 8.20 -5.41 -20.36
C PHE A 33 7.62 -6.29 -21.46
N ILE A 34 6.46 -6.89 -21.24
CA ILE A 34 5.69 -7.62 -22.26
C ILE A 34 4.20 -7.28 -22.12
N PRO A 35 3.34 -7.58 -23.12
CA PRO A 35 1.90 -7.38 -22.98
C PRO A 35 1.36 -7.99 -21.68
N ALA A 36 0.50 -7.24 -20.98
CA ALA A 36 -0.08 -7.57 -19.66
C ALA A 36 0.88 -7.65 -18.45
N LEU A 37 2.21 -7.57 -18.63
CA LEU A 37 3.18 -7.67 -17.53
C LEU A 37 4.19 -6.51 -17.56
N ASN A 38 4.16 -5.67 -16.53
CA ASN A 38 5.16 -4.62 -16.35
C ASN A 38 6.49 -5.17 -15.78
N LEU A 39 7.55 -4.39 -15.91
CA LEU A 39 8.91 -4.80 -15.51
C LEU A 39 9.00 -5.18 -14.02
N GLY A 40 8.39 -4.39 -13.14
CA GLY A 40 8.41 -4.69 -11.70
C GLY A 40 7.74 -6.04 -11.35
N TYR A 41 6.61 -6.35 -11.98
CA TYR A 41 5.90 -7.62 -11.80
C TYR A 41 6.72 -8.78 -12.35
N ALA A 42 7.33 -8.62 -13.52
CA ALA A 42 8.21 -9.63 -14.10
C ALA A 42 9.40 -9.96 -13.20
N LEU A 43 10.10 -8.94 -12.69
CA LEU A 43 11.23 -9.13 -11.77
C LEU A 43 10.79 -9.80 -10.46
N ALA A 44 9.64 -9.42 -9.91
CA ALA A 44 9.09 -10.07 -8.72
C ALA A 44 8.82 -11.56 -8.98
N LEU A 45 8.19 -11.92 -10.10
CA LEU A 45 7.95 -13.31 -10.48
C LEU A 45 9.26 -14.09 -10.65
N ILE A 46 10.25 -13.54 -11.36
CA ILE A 46 11.57 -14.17 -11.55
C ILE A 46 12.23 -14.49 -10.18
N VAL A 47 12.24 -13.52 -9.26
CA VAL A 47 12.83 -13.74 -7.93
C VAL A 47 12.07 -14.79 -7.12
N ILE A 48 10.74 -14.83 -7.25
CA ILE A 48 9.91 -15.87 -6.61
C ILE A 48 10.23 -17.25 -7.21
N CYS A 49 10.29 -17.38 -8.54
CA CYS A 49 10.67 -18.62 -9.21
C CYS A 49 12.04 -19.13 -8.74
N ILE A 50 13.04 -18.26 -8.64
CA ILE A 50 14.37 -18.61 -8.11
C ILE A 50 14.28 -19.13 -6.66
N LYS A 51 13.43 -18.53 -5.82
CA LYS A 51 13.21 -18.98 -4.45
C LYS A 51 12.51 -20.34 -4.37
N VAL A 52 11.52 -20.58 -5.23
CA VAL A 52 10.80 -21.86 -5.35
C VAL A 52 11.78 -22.96 -5.78
N ILE A 53 12.55 -22.76 -6.85
CA ILE A 53 13.54 -23.73 -7.35
C ILE A 53 14.57 -24.09 -6.27
N LYS A 54 14.96 -23.12 -5.43
CA LYS A 54 15.91 -23.35 -4.32
C LYS A 54 15.29 -24.01 -3.09
N ASN A 55 14.05 -24.51 -3.17
CA ASN A 55 13.26 -25.05 -2.04
C ASN A 55 13.15 -24.10 -0.84
N ARG A 56 13.25 -22.78 -1.08
CA ARG A 56 13.14 -21.74 -0.04
C ARG A 56 11.75 -21.14 0.05
N PHE A 57 10.82 -21.67 -0.73
CA PHE A 57 9.47 -21.14 -0.83
C PHE A 57 8.46 -22.28 -0.88
N ARG A 58 7.69 -22.45 0.19
CA ARG A 58 6.45 -23.23 0.15
C ARG A 58 5.32 -22.23 0.00
N VAL A 59 4.53 -22.32 -1.06
CA VAL A 59 3.42 -21.41 -1.34
C VAL A 59 2.30 -21.65 -0.33
N PRO A 60 2.05 -20.76 0.64
CA PRO A 60 0.95 -20.94 1.55
C PRO A 60 -0.24 -20.18 0.96
N ILE A 61 -1.29 -20.90 0.58
CA ILE A 61 -2.49 -20.31 0.00
C ILE A 61 -3.19 -19.46 1.07
N ASN A 62 -3.29 -18.15 0.82
CA ASN A 62 -4.06 -17.28 1.69
C ASN A 62 -5.53 -17.28 1.27
N PHE A 63 -6.29 -18.20 1.85
CA PHE A 63 -7.69 -18.42 1.47
C PHE A 63 -8.54 -17.14 1.44
N LYS A 64 -8.35 -16.20 2.38
CA LYS A 64 -9.17 -14.97 2.44
C LYS A 64 -8.97 -14.06 1.23
N ILE A 65 -7.71 -13.85 0.82
CA ILE A 65 -7.42 -12.99 -0.33
C ILE A 65 -7.72 -13.72 -1.63
N SER A 66 -7.49 -15.03 -1.70
CA SER A 66 -7.87 -15.84 -2.86
C SER A 66 -9.38 -15.84 -3.08
N MET A 67 -10.17 -15.96 -2.01
CA MET A 67 -11.63 -15.89 -2.08
C MET A 67 -12.09 -14.51 -2.56
N LEU A 68 -11.54 -13.42 -2.00
CA LEU A 68 -11.85 -12.06 -2.46
C LEU A 68 -11.55 -11.88 -3.95
N MET A 69 -10.37 -12.30 -4.40
CA MET A 69 -9.98 -12.19 -5.81
C MET A 69 -10.86 -13.07 -6.71
N GLY A 70 -11.26 -14.25 -6.25
CA GLY A 70 -12.21 -15.12 -6.95
C GLY A 70 -13.59 -14.47 -7.12
N ILE A 71 -14.10 -13.79 -6.09
CA ILE A 71 -15.35 -13.03 -6.15
C ILE A 71 -15.23 -11.91 -7.19
N PHE A 72 -14.17 -11.10 -7.12
CA PHE A 72 -13.94 -10.00 -8.08
C PHE A 72 -13.83 -10.49 -9.52
N LEU A 73 -13.04 -11.55 -9.75
CA LEU A 73 -12.88 -12.13 -11.08
C LEU A 73 -14.20 -12.70 -11.60
N GLY A 74 -14.93 -13.44 -10.77
CA GLY A 74 -16.23 -14.02 -11.13
C GLY A 74 -17.25 -12.96 -11.51
N ILE A 75 -17.38 -11.90 -10.69
CA ILE A 75 -18.28 -10.78 -10.99
C ILE A 75 -17.89 -10.09 -12.30
N ASN A 76 -16.60 -9.77 -12.49
CA ASN A 76 -16.15 -9.11 -13.72
C ASN A 76 -16.44 -9.93 -14.98
N LEU A 77 -16.24 -11.25 -14.93
CA LEU A 77 -16.51 -12.15 -16.05
C LEU A 77 -18.01 -12.28 -16.32
N ILE A 78 -18.84 -12.44 -15.28
CA ILE A 78 -20.30 -12.56 -15.41
C ILE A 78 -20.88 -11.27 -15.98
N VAL A 79 -20.56 -10.12 -15.38
CA VAL A 79 -21.03 -8.81 -15.85
C VAL A 79 -20.52 -8.53 -17.26
N GLY A 80 -19.24 -8.82 -17.52
CA GLY A 80 -18.64 -8.67 -18.83
C GLY A 80 -19.32 -9.49 -19.93
N ALA A 81 -19.69 -10.74 -19.64
CA ALA A 81 -20.35 -11.65 -20.58
C ALA A 81 -21.84 -11.36 -20.79
N THR A 82 -22.50 -10.73 -19.81
CA THR A 82 -23.96 -10.51 -19.84
C THR A 82 -24.36 -9.11 -20.28
N LYS A 83 -23.52 -8.09 -20.03
CA LYS A 83 -23.88 -6.68 -20.29
C LYS A 83 -23.20 -6.06 -21.51
N TYR A 84 -22.02 -6.53 -21.90
CA TYR A 84 -21.22 -5.87 -22.94
C TYR A 84 -21.02 -6.78 -24.14
N SER A 85 -21.17 -6.21 -25.33
CA SER A 85 -20.94 -6.89 -26.60
C SER A 85 -19.46 -7.15 -26.87
N ASP A 86 -18.57 -6.20 -26.52
CA ASP A 86 -17.13 -6.42 -26.58
C ASP A 86 -16.63 -7.16 -25.33
N PHE A 87 -16.42 -8.46 -25.45
CA PHE A 87 -15.84 -9.27 -24.37
C PHE A 87 -14.31 -9.12 -24.26
N THR A 88 -13.64 -8.56 -25.27
CA THR A 88 -12.17 -8.45 -25.32
C THR A 88 -11.65 -7.58 -24.18
N SER A 89 -12.27 -6.43 -23.94
CA SER A 89 -11.90 -5.54 -22.85
C SER A 89 -12.10 -6.21 -21.48
N THR A 90 -13.14 -7.03 -21.32
CA THR A 90 -13.36 -7.84 -20.10
C THR A 90 -12.23 -8.83 -19.89
N LEU A 91 -11.81 -9.54 -20.94
CA LEU A 91 -10.71 -10.49 -20.88
C LEU A 91 -9.39 -9.80 -20.52
N ASN A 92 -9.07 -8.66 -21.15
CA ASN A 92 -7.84 -7.91 -20.86
C ASN A 92 -7.79 -7.45 -19.40
N ASN A 93 -8.89 -6.89 -18.88
CA ASN A 93 -8.99 -6.50 -17.47
C ASN A 93 -8.88 -7.72 -16.53
N SER A 94 -9.46 -8.85 -16.92
CA SER A 94 -9.40 -10.10 -16.15
C SER A 94 -7.99 -10.67 -16.11
N LEU A 95 -7.22 -10.61 -17.20
CA LEU A 95 -5.81 -11.00 -17.23
C LEU A 95 -4.98 -10.15 -16.27
N GLY A 96 -5.18 -8.83 -16.25
CA GLY A 96 -4.53 -7.94 -15.29
C GLY A 96 -4.83 -8.32 -13.82
N MET A 97 -6.10 -8.61 -13.51
CA MET A 97 -6.50 -9.09 -12.18
C MET A 97 -5.86 -10.43 -11.82
N VAL A 98 -5.77 -11.37 -12.77
CA VAL A 98 -5.14 -12.68 -12.55
C VAL A 98 -3.66 -12.52 -12.23
N VAL A 99 -2.93 -11.71 -13.01
CA VAL A 99 -1.51 -11.42 -12.75
C VAL A 99 -1.31 -10.79 -11.36
N PHE A 100 -2.12 -9.79 -11.02
CA PHE A 100 -2.11 -9.18 -9.69
C PHE A 100 -2.41 -10.21 -8.58
N THR A 101 -3.41 -11.06 -8.78
CA THR A 101 -3.83 -12.10 -7.83
C THR A 101 -2.71 -13.10 -7.56
N VAL A 102 -2.04 -13.57 -8.61
CA VAL A 102 -0.89 -14.49 -8.50
C VAL A 102 0.21 -13.85 -7.67
N LEU A 103 0.60 -12.61 -7.98
CA LEU A 103 1.64 -11.89 -7.24
C LEU A 103 1.27 -11.70 -5.77
N VAL A 104 0.04 -11.28 -5.50
CA VAL A 104 -0.45 -11.06 -4.15
C VAL A 104 -0.46 -12.35 -3.34
N ILE A 105 -0.93 -13.47 -3.89
CA ILE A 105 -0.94 -14.77 -3.20
C ILE A 105 0.50 -15.23 -2.89
N LEU A 106 1.42 -15.03 -3.84
CA LEU A 106 2.81 -15.45 -3.70
C LEU A 106 3.59 -14.55 -2.75
N ILE A 107 3.39 -13.23 -2.74
CA ILE A 107 4.22 -12.31 -1.94
C ILE A 107 3.61 -12.04 -0.57
N CYS A 108 2.29 -11.80 -0.49
CA CYS A 108 1.63 -11.33 0.73
C CYS A 108 1.40 -12.48 1.73
N ASN A 109 2.50 -12.96 2.28
CA ASN A 109 2.52 -14.05 3.25
C ASN A 109 3.39 -13.74 4.47
N PRO A 110 2.84 -13.82 5.71
CA PRO A 110 3.59 -13.47 6.91
C PRO A 110 4.75 -14.39 7.22
N LYS A 111 4.79 -15.60 6.65
CA LYS A 111 5.93 -16.52 6.85
C LYS A 111 7.12 -16.20 5.94
N THR A 112 6.93 -15.32 4.97
CA THR A 112 7.92 -15.01 3.92
C THR A 112 8.44 -13.59 4.02
N LEU A 113 7.64 -12.70 4.61
CA LEU A 113 7.93 -11.29 4.75
C LEU A 113 8.47 -11.01 6.14
N ASN A 114 9.58 -10.28 6.18
CA ASN A 114 10.16 -9.78 7.41
C ASN A 114 10.16 -8.27 7.40
N ILE A 115 9.51 -7.69 8.41
CA ILE A 115 9.27 -6.25 8.47
C ILE A 115 10.57 -5.43 8.57
N ASP A 116 11.58 -5.93 9.27
CA ASP A 116 12.84 -5.20 9.45
C ASP A 116 13.68 -5.18 8.17
N ARG A 117 13.73 -6.31 7.45
CA ARG A 117 14.40 -6.39 6.15
C ARG A 117 13.69 -5.57 5.08
N LEU A 118 12.35 -5.63 5.05
CA LEU A 118 11.53 -4.80 4.17
C LEU A 118 11.78 -3.32 4.42
N TYR A 119 11.72 -2.88 5.69
CA TYR A 119 12.01 -1.51 6.07
C TYR A 119 13.41 -1.07 5.66
N THR A 120 14.43 -1.91 5.85
CA THR A 120 15.81 -1.57 5.49
C THR A 120 15.94 -1.33 3.99
N ALA A 121 15.38 -2.22 3.15
CA ALA A 121 15.43 -2.07 1.69
C ALA A 121 14.62 -0.85 1.21
N CYS A 122 13.38 -0.71 1.68
CA CYS A 122 12.52 0.42 1.32
C CYS A 122 13.07 1.76 1.81
N LYS A 123 13.72 1.81 2.99
CA LYS A 123 14.36 3.03 3.48
C LYS A 123 15.43 3.53 2.53
N ILE A 124 16.29 2.65 2.00
CA ILE A 124 17.36 3.05 1.06
C ILE A 124 16.75 3.66 -0.20
N VAL A 125 15.82 2.95 -0.85
CA VAL A 125 15.16 3.43 -2.07
C VAL A 125 14.32 4.69 -1.79
N GLY A 126 13.66 4.75 -0.64
CA GLY A 126 12.92 5.92 -0.16
C GLY A 126 13.82 7.14 0.00
N VAL A 127 15.00 7.00 0.61
CA VAL A 127 15.94 8.12 0.75
C VAL A 127 16.35 8.64 -0.63
N ILE A 128 16.73 7.76 -1.55
CA ILE A 128 17.11 8.15 -2.92
C ILE A 128 15.93 8.87 -3.62
N SER A 129 14.72 8.35 -3.46
CA SER A 129 13.50 8.94 -4.04
C SER A 129 13.21 10.33 -3.46
N THR A 130 13.36 10.52 -2.15
CA THR A 130 13.13 11.81 -1.51
C THR A 130 14.22 12.82 -1.86
N VAL A 131 15.50 12.42 -1.94
CA VAL A 131 16.58 13.30 -2.42
C VAL A 131 16.28 13.78 -3.83
N PHE A 132 15.90 12.88 -4.73
CA PHE A 132 15.56 13.25 -6.10
C PHE A 132 14.31 14.16 -6.16
N LEU A 133 13.31 13.95 -5.29
CA LEU A 133 12.15 14.85 -5.18
C LEU A 133 12.55 16.26 -4.78
N LEU A 134 13.40 16.40 -3.76
CA LEU A 134 13.86 17.71 -3.27
C LEU A 134 14.73 18.41 -4.31
N TYR A 135 15.59 17.66 -5.01
CA TYR A 135 16.32 18.17 -6.17
C TYR A 135 15.37 18.67 -7.26
N GLN A 136 14.36 17.88 -7.63
CA GLN A 136 13.37 18.26 -8.64
C GLN A 136 12.58 19.50 -8.23
N PHE A 137 12.19 19.59 -6.95
CA PHE A 137 11.53 20.77 -6.39
C PHE A 137 12.42 22.02 -6.52
N ALA A 138 13.68 21.95 -6.09
CA ALA A 138 14.61 23.06 -6.20
C ALA A 138 14.90 23.43 -7.67
N ALA A 139 15.13 22.44 -8.54
CA ALA A 139 15.38 22.63 -9.96
C ALA A 139 14.23 23.38 -10.65
N TYR A 140 12.98 22.97 -10.37
CA TYR A 140 11.80 23.60 -10.95
C TYR A 140 11.58 25.01 -10.41
N TYR A 141 11.54 25.20 -9.09
CA TYR A 141 11.15 26.48 -8.51
C TYR A 141 12.26 27.54 -8.48
N ALA A 142 13.54 27.14 -8.52
CA ALA A 142 14.66 28.09 -8.54
C ALA A 142 15.21 28.36 -9.94
N PHE A 143 15.06 27.41 -10.88
CA PHE A 143 15.71 27.48 -12.20
C PHE A 143 14.77 27.19 -13.38
N ASP A 144 13.49 26.90 -13.14
CA ASP A 144 12.52 26.48 -14.16
C ASP A 144 12.97 25.21 -14.94
N LEU A 145 13.72 24.33 -14.27
CA LEU A 145 14.27 23.11 -14.86
C LEU A 145 13.43 21.88 -14.50
N VAL A 146 12.90 21.21 -15.52
CA VAL A 146 12.14 19.96 -15.38
C VAL A 146 13.07 18.74 -15.42
N ALA A 147 13.43 18.23 -14.25
CA ALA A 147 14.11 16.95 -14.12
C ALA A 147 13.10 15.79 -14.20
N LYS A 148 13.18 14.95 -15.23
CA LYS A 148 12.33 13.75 -15.37
C LYS A 148 12.94 12.58 -14.59
N GLY A 149 12.11 11.88 -13.80
CA GLY A 149 12.53 10.70 -13.03
C GLY A 149 12.50 9.39 -13.82
N ASN A 150 12.45 9.44 -15.15
CA ASN A 150 12.47 8.22 -15.94
C ASN A 150 13.87 7.61 -15.97
N ILE A 151 13.94 6.29 -15.85
CA ILE A 151 15.17 5.54 -16.02
C ILE A 151 15.50 5.53 -17.52
N PRO A 152 16.72 5.95 -17.93
CA PRO A 152 17.12 5.90 -19.34
C PRO A 152 16.94 4.50 -19.94
N PHE A 153 16.64 4.43 -21.23
CA PHE A 153 16.47 3.20 -22.01
C PHE A 153 15.25 2.33 -21.67
N LEU A 154 14.43 2.70 -20.68
CA LEU A 154 13.19 2.00 -20.37
C LEU A 154 11.96 2.74 -20.92
N TYR A 155 11.06 2.00 -21.56
CA TYR A 155 9.80 2.52 -22.09
C TYR A 155 8.73 2.58 -21.00
N LEU A 156 8.03 3.71 -20.89
CA LEU A 156 6.95 3.92 -19.92
C LEU A 156 5.63 3.33 -20.43
N ASN A 157 4.81 2.80 -19.53
CA ASN A 157 3.48 2.26 -19.87
C ASN A 157 2.38 3.33 -20.03
N ASP A 158 2.68 4.59 -19.71
CA ASP A 158 1.70 5.67 -19.59
C ASP A 158 2.30 6.99 -20.09
N ILE A 159 1.49 8.06 -20.11
CA ILE A 159 1.81 9.42 -20.53
C ILE A 159 2.77 10.13 -19.54
N GLY A 160 3.86 9.45 -19.17
CA GLY A 160 5.05 10.00 -18.53
C GLY A 160 4.88 10.92 -17.32
N PHE A 161 5.93 11.69 -17.06
CA PHE A 161 6.07 12.58 -15.91
C PHE A 161 5.46 13.96 -16.22
N ARG A 162 4.16 14.04 -16.57
CA ARG A 162 3.50 15.32 -16.88
C ARG A 162 3.23 16.19 -15.64
N SER A 163 3.06 15.57 -14.47
CA SER A 163 2.73 16.30 -13.23
C SER A 163 3.73 17.41 -12.89
N ILE A 164 5.02 17.23 -13.20
CA ILE A 164 6.04 18.24 -12.93
C ILE A 164 5.93 19.46 -13.87
N GLU A 165 5.37 19.30 -15.07
CA GLU A 165 5.09 20.41 -16.00
C GLU A 165 4.02 21.36 -15.44
N TYR A 166 3.28 20.93 -14.40
CA TYR A 166 2.31 21.72 -13.66
C TYR A 166 2.83 22.10 -12.25
N GLY A 167 4.15 22.08 -12.03
CA GLY A 167 4.77 22.43 -10.75
C GLY A 167 4.56 21.44 -9.62
N ARG A 168 4.27 20.17 -9.93
CA ARG A 168 4.06 19.12 -8.91
C ARG A 168 5.17 18.07 -8.98
N PRO A 169 6.21 18.14 -8.11
CA PRO A 169 7.31 17.19 -8.11
C PRO A 169 6.88 15.76 -7.81
N THR A 170 7.40 14.79 -8.56
CA THR A 170 6.95 13.38 -8.50
C THR A 170 8.06 12.36 -8.32
N SER A 171 9.32 12.79 -8.21
CA SER A 171 10.47 11.89 -8.10
C SER A 171 10.50 10.85 -9.25
N PHE A 172 10.76 9.57 -8.96
CA PHE A 172 10.70 8.44 -9.90
C PHE A 172 9.26 7.93 -10.15
N PHE A 173 8.23 8.64 -9.70
CA PHE A 173 6.82 8.27 -9.85
C PHE A 173 6.12 9.18 -10.86
N LEU A 174 5.08 8.68 -11.53
CA LEU A 174 4.32 9.49 -12.50
C LEU A 174 3.45 10.57 -11.84
N GLU A 175 3.04 10.33 -10.60
CA GLU A 175 2.20 11.25 -9.82
C GLU A 175 2.80 11.50 -8.44
N PRO A 176 2.59 12.71 -7.88
CA PRO A 176 3.04 12.99 -6.53
C PRO A 176 2.30 12.15 -5.47
N ALA A 177 1.04 11.78 -5.74
CA ALA A 177 0.27 10.88 -4.88
C ALA A 177 0.93 9.50 -4.78
N HIS A 178 1.39 8.93 -5.90
CA HIS A 178 2.09 7.64 -5.92
C HIS A 178 3.39 7.65 -5.10
N TYR A 179 4.16 8.75 -5.14
CA TYR A 179 5.30 8.93 -4.25
C TYR A 179 4.86 8.93 -2.78
N SER A 180 3.80 9.64 -2.44
CA SER A 180 3.27 9.69 -1.07
C SER A 180 2.81 8.31 -0.58
N LEU A 181 2.12 7.53 -1.42
CA LEU A 181 1.75 6.15 -1.12
C LEU A 181 2.97 5.28 -0.82
N TYR A 182 4.05 5.46 -1.57
CA TYR A 182 5.30 4.71 -1.40
C TYR A 182 6.02 5.03 -0.09
N ILE A 183 6.14 6.32 0.25
CA ILE A 183 6.89 6.81 1.41
C ILE A 183 6.13 6.65 2.72
N SER A 184 4.80 6.70 2.71
CA SER A 184 3.99 6.72 3.94
C SER A 184 4.24 5.53 4.88
N PRO A 185 4.32 4.26 4.41
CA PRO A 185 4.69 3.15 5.27
C PRO A 185 6.11 3.26 5.84
N ILE A 186 7.06 3.81 5.07
CA ILE A 186 8.45 3.96 5.49
C ILE A 186 8.55 5.03 6.59
N TYR A 187 7.87 6.17 6.39
CA TYR A 187 7.73 7.25 7.37
C TYR A 187 7.09 6.76 8.68
N ALA A 188 5.99 6.02 8.60
CA ALA A 188 5.35 5.46 9.78
C ALA A 188 6.29 4.48 10.53
N MET A 189 7.03 3.64 9.81
CA MET A 189 8.02 2.74 10.42
C MET A 189 9.19 3.46 11.06
N SER A 190 9.70 4.55 10.46
CA SER A 190 10.82 5.29 11.02
C SER A 190 10.44 5.93 12.35
N ILE A 191 9.21 6.43 12.49
CA ILE A 191 8.67 6.93 13.76
C ILE A 191 8.59 5.78 14.79
N ILE A 192 8.01 4.63 14.39
CA ILE A 192 7.87 3.46 15.27
C ILE A 192 9.24 2.96 15.77
N LYS A 193 10.27 3.02 14.91
CA LYS A 193 11.66 2.67 15.23
C LYS A 193 12.43 3.79 15.94
N LYS A 194 11.81 4.95 16.17
CA LYS A 194 12.41 6.15 16.79
C LYS A 194 13.59 6.72 15.99
N GLU A 195 13.63 6.47 14.69
CA GLU A 195 14.61 7.07 13.76
C GLU A 195 14.12 8.47 13.37
N TYR A 196 14.17 9.43 14.29
CA TYR A 196 13.52 10.75 14.11
C TYR A 196 14.11 11.59 12.98
N VAL A 197 15.42 11.52 12.74
CA VAL A 197 16.08 12.22 11.61
C VAL A 197 15.54 11.70 10.28
N VAL A 198 15.47 10.37 10.13
CA VAL A 198 14.89 9.72 8.95
C VAL A 198 13.40 10.07 8.81
N SER A 199 12.68 10.12 9.93
CA SER A 199 11.26 10.48 9.94
C SER A 199 11.03 11.93 9.48
N LEU A 200 11.84 12.87 9.97
CA LEU A 200 11.78 14.27 9.55
C LEU A 200 12.09 14.40 8.06
N PHE A 201 13.08 13.67 7.56
CA PHE A 201 13.42 13.68 6.14
C PHE A 201 12.26 13.20 5.26
N PHE A 202 11.59 12.10 5.62
CA PHE A 202 10.41 11.64 4.89
C PHE A 202 9.19 12.54 5.06
N LEU A 203 9.03 13.19 6.22
CA LEU A 203 8.00 14.22 6.44
C LEU A 203 8.16 15.37 5.43
N LEU A 204 9.38 15.88 5.27
CA LEU A 204 9.68 16.91 4.27
C LEU A 204 9.31 16.40 2.86
N GLY A 205 9.74 15.19 2.51
CA GLY A 205 9.38 14.58 1.24
C GLY A 205 7.86 14.51 0.99
N LEU A 206 7.08 14.11 1.99
CA LEU A 206 5.61 14.01 1.90
C LEU A 206 4.94 15.39 1.71
N ILE A 207 5.53 16.45 2.24
CA ILE A 207 4.99 17.80 2.12
C ILE A 207 5.41 18.43 0.78
N PHE A 208 6.70 18.34 0.42
CA PHE A 208 7.22 18.87 -0.85
C PHE A 208 6.71 18.12 -2.08
N SER A 209 6.12 16.93 -1.93
CA SER A 209 5.40 16.29 -3.04
C SER A 209 4.10 17.02 -3.40
N THR A 210 3.59 17.92 -2.55
CA THR A 210 2.37 18.74 -2.76
C THR A 210 1.07 17.93 -2.90
N ALA A 211 1.15 16.61 -2.73
CA ALA A 211 0.00 15.73 -2.80
C ALA A 211 -0.84 15.87 -1.53
N THR A 212 -2.15 16.06 -1.70
CA THR A 212 -3.11 16.02 -0.57
C THR A 212 -2.95 14.72 0.22
N THR A 213 -2.76 13.58 -0.47
CA THR A 213 -2.46 12.29 0.14
C THR A 213 -1.22 12.34 1.03
N GLY A 214 -0.12 12.95 0.57
CA GLY A 214 1.12 13.05 1.33
C GLY A 214 0.98 13.86 2.61
N ILE A 215 0.32 15.01 2.50
CA ILE A 215 0.03 15.90 3.62
C ILE A 215 -0.85 15.21 4.67
N VAL A 216 -1.92 14.54 4.22
CA VAL A 216 -2.82 13.79 5.11
C VAL A 216 -2.05 12.67 5.83
N MET A 217 -1.19 11.93 5.12
CA MET A 217 -0.38 10.85 5.73
C MET A 217 0.65 11.37 6.72
N ALA A 218 1.26 12.54 6.44
CA ALA A 218 2.19 13.23 7.31
C ALA A 218 1.54 13.62 8.65
N ILE A 219 0.28 14.07 8.63
CA ILE A 219 -0.46 14.47 9.83
C ILE A 219 -0.99 13.24 10.59
N ILE A 220 -1.67 12.32 9.89
CA ILE A 220 -2.44 11.26 10.54
C ILE A 220 -1.52 10.16 11.10
N SER A 221 -0.43 9.80 10.41
CA SER A 221 0.41 8.67 10.85
C SER A 221 0.98 8.86 12.26
N PRO A 222 1.58 10.03 12.61
CA PRO A 222 2.05 10.31 13.97
C PRO A 222 0.93 10.26 15.02
N ILE A 223 -0.24 10.84 14.73
CA ILE A 223 -1.39 10.85 15.64
C ILE A 223 -1.78 9.41 15.99
N ILE A 224 -1.93 8.56 14.99
CA ILE A 224 -2.33 7.16 15.18
C ILE A 224 -1.26 6.36 15.94
N ILE A 225 0.02 6.57 15.63
CA ILE A 225 1.11 5.90 16.34
C ILE A 225 1.04 6.25 17.82
N VAL A 226 0.88 7.52 18.16
CA VAL A 226 0.85 7.94 19.56
C VAL A 226 -0.41 7.48 20.28
N LEU A 227 -1.59 7.53 19.65
CA LEU A 227 -2.81 6.98 20.25
C LEU A 227 -2.68 5.48 20.56
N ASN A 228 -1.91 4.74 19.77
CA ASN A 228 -1.65 3.31 20.02
C ASN A 228 -0.50 3.06 21.01
N TYR A 229 0.42 4.00 21.20
CA TYR A 229 1.47 3.94 22.21
C TYR A 229 0.95 4.56 23.52
N LYS A 230 0.56 3.73 24.49
CA LYS A 230 0.05 4.13 25.83
C LYS A 230 1.00 4.98 26.70
N ASN A 231 2.04 5.63 26.15
CA ASN A 231 3.04 6.39 26.87
C ASN A 231 2.84 7.91 26.72
N ARG A 232 2.61 8.62 27.84
CA ARG A 232 2.37 10.07 27.93
C ARG A 232 3.50 10.95 27.36
N SER A 233 4.75 10.48 27.35
CA SER A 233 5.89 11.21 26.75
C SER A 233 5.73 11.44 25.23
N SER A 234 4.90 10.64 24.57
CA SER A 234 4.66 10.70 23.12
C SER A 234 3.84 11.93 22.68
N PHE A 235 3.09 12.57 23.60
CA PHE A 235 2.25 13.73 23.28
C PHE A 235 3.08 14.98 22.94
N LYS A 236 4.22 15.18 23.63
CA LYS A 236 5.16 16.26 23.33
C LYS A 236 5.72 16.15 21.90
N ASN A 237 5.94 14.92 21.43
CA ASN A 237 6.42 14.67 20.06
C ASN A 237 5.33 14.90 19.01
N ILE A 238 4.05 14.65 19.33
CA ILE A 238 2.93 15.05 18.44
C ILE A 238 2.89 16.56 18.29
N ILE A 239 3.00 17.31 19.39
CA ILE A 239 2.96 18.77 19.34
C ILE A 239 4.11 19.30 18.47
N ILE A 240 5.31 18.74 18.58
CA ILE A 240 6.45 19.12 17.73
C ILE A 240 6.17 18.81 16.26
N ILE A 241 5.53 17.67 15.95
CA ILE A 241 5.19 17.32 14.57
C ILE A 241 4.06 18.21 14.03
N ILE A 242 3.01 18.46 14.80
CA ILE A 242 1.94 19.39 14.43
C ILE A 242 2.50 20.79 14.23
N PHE A 243 3.38 21.24 15.13
CA PHE A 243 4.06 22.53 15.02
C PHE A 243 4.93 22.58 13.77
N ALA A 244 5.69 21.53 13.47
CA ALA A 244 6.46 21.44 12.23
C ALA A 244 5.53 21.49 10.99
N ILE A 245 4.37 20.84 11.03
CA ILE A 245 3.39 20.87 9.92
C ILE A 245 2.79 22.26 9.76
N VAL A 246 2.45 22.96 10.85
CA VAL A 246 1.94 24.33 10.82
C VAL A 246 3.01 25.30 10.30
N LEU A 247 4.25 25.14 10.76
CA LEU A 247 5.38 25.99 10.37
C LEU A 247 5.76 25.75 8.90
N ILE A 248 5.73 24.48 8.45
CA ILE A 248 5.90 24.16 7.03
C ILE A 248 4.72 24.68 6.22
N GLN A 249 3.47 24.59 6.71
CA GLN A 249 2.30 25.14 6.03
C GLN A 249 2.43 26.65 5.81
N PHE A 250 2.98 27.36 6.79
CA PHE A 250 3.29 28.78 6.68
C PHE A 250 4.32 29.07 5.59
N VAL A 251 5.37 28.25 5.50
CA VAL A 251 6.41 28.36 4.44
C VAL A 251 5.86 27.98 3.06
N THR A 252 4.99 26.96 2.99
CA THR A 252 4.44 26.44 1.74
C THR A 252 3.29 27.28 1.19
N ALA A 253 2.59 28.08 2.02
CA ALA A 253 1.54 28.99 1.56
C ALA A 253 2.02 30.06 0.55
N VAL A 254 3.33 30.33 0.51
CA VAL A 254 3.96 31.21 -0.50
C VAL A 254 4.11 30.53 -1.86
N PHE A 255 4.28 29.20 -1.88
CA PHE A 255 4.59 28.43 -3.09
C PHE A 255 3.41 27.62 -3.63
N PHE A 256 2.36 27.43 -2.82
CA PHE A 256 1.24 26.55 -3.16
C PHE A 256 -0.11 27.17 -2.77
N GLU A 257 -1.14 26.73 -3.50
CA GLU A 257 -2.52 26.89 -3.05
C GLU A 257 -2.67 26.36 -1.63
N SER A 258 -3.32 27.12 -0.75
CA SER A 258 -3.38 26.80 0.67
C SER A 258 -3.95 25.40 0.90
N ILE A 259 -3.42 24.65 1.87
CA ILE A 259 -3.99 23.33 2.23
C ILE A 259 -5.47 23.46 2.59
N LEU A 260 -5.88 24.60 3.16
CA LEU A 260 -7.27 24.88 3.52
C LEU A 260 -8.19 24.96 2.30
N THR A 261 -7.75 25.56 1.19
CA THR A 261 -8.55 25.57 -0.05
C THR A 261 -8.64 24.17 -0.64
N LYS A 262 -7.55 23.39 -0.65
CA LYS A 262 -7.55 21.99 -1.12
C LYS A 262 -8.45 21.05 -0.32
N ILE A 263 -8.71 21.33 0.96
CA ILE A 263 -9.54 20.51 1.86
C ILE A 263 -10.96 21.11 2.03
N SER A 264 -11.28 22.23 1.36
CA SER A 264 -12.63 22.79 1.38
C SER A 264 -13.67 21.81 0.84
N VAL A 265 -14.90 21.86 1.39
CA VAL A 265 -15.98 20.91 1.07
C VAL A 265 -16.32 20.95 -0.42
N ASP A 266 -16.42 22.15 -1.00
CA ASP A 266 -16.76 22.32 -2.43
C ASP A 266 -15.70 21.70 -3.34
N ASN A 267 -14.42 21.88 -2.99
CA ASN A 267 -13.33 21.23 -3.70
C ASN A 267 -13.34 19.71 -3.52
N LEU A 268 -13.71 19.19 -2.34
CA LEU A 268 -13.80 17.73 -2.14
C LEU A 268 -14.94 17.09 -2.92
N LEU A 269 -16.11 17.75 -2.99
CA LEU A 269 -17.29 17.25 -3.71
C LEU A 269 -17.06 17.25 -5.24
N SER A 270 -16.43 18.29 -5.76
CA SER A 270 -16.09 18.38 -7.19
C SER A 270 -14.86 17.56 -7.59
N ASN A 271 -14.04 17.11 -6.63
CA ASN A 271 -12.84 16.34 -6.92
C ASN A 271 -13.17 14.90 -7.34
N VAL A 272 -12.86 14.57 -8.59
CA VAL A 272 -13.03 13.23 -9.20
C VAL A 272 -12.37 12.12 -8.38
N ARG A 273 -11.29 12.43 -7.64
CA ARG A 273 -10.61 11.44 -6.78
C ARG A 273 -11.36 11.15 -5.49
N VAL A 274 -12.09 12.12 -4.93
CA VAL A 274 -12.74 11.95 -3.64
C VAL A 274 -14.20 11.58 -3.82
N PHE A 275 -15.05 12.50 -4.27
CA PHE A 275 -16.50 12.28 -4.39
C PHE A 275 -17.06 12.56 -5.79
N GLY A 276 -16.25 13.09 -6.72
CA GLY A 276 -16.71 13.52 -8.03
C GLY A 276 -17.26 12.41 -8.94
N THR A 277 -17.18 11.14 -8.55
CA THR A 277 -17.79 10.00 -9.27
C THR A 277 -19.02 9.42 -8.60
N LEU A 278 -19.58 10.07 -7.58
CA LEU A 278 -20.81 9.58 -6.94
C LEU A 278 -22.03 9.64 -7.87
N TYR A 279 -22.06 10.58 -8.83
CA TYR A 279 -23.14 10.72 -9.80
C TYR A 279 -23.37 9.44 -10.64
N VAL A 280 -22.36 8.56 -10.74
CA VAL A 280 -22.48 7.28 -11.45
C VAL A 280 -23.57 6.40 -10.84
N PHE A 281 -23.79 6.52 -9.53
CA PHE A 281 -24.80 5.74 -8.81
C PHE A 281 -26.24 6.15 -9.14
N ASP A 282 -26.47 7.35 -9.67
CA ASP A 282 -27.79 7.80 -10.10
C ASP A 282 -28.32 6.98 -11.30
N TYR A 283 -27.42 6.31 -12.03
CA TYR A 283 -27.73 5.48 -13.18
C TYR A 283 -27.78 3.98 -12.84
N PHE A 284 -27.53 3.58 -11.59
CA PHE A 284 -27.48 2.18 -11.21
C PHE A 284 -28.89 1.58 -11.04
N GLY A 285 -29.21 0.58 -11.86
CA GLY A 285 -30.33 -0.33 -11.61
C GLY A 285 -29.99 -1.38 -10.55
N SER A 286 -30.94 -2.27 -10.26
CA SER A 286 -30.77 -3.30 -9.23
C SER A 286 -29.59 -4.24 -9.50
N ASN A 287 -29.31 -4.55 -10.78
CA ASN A 287 -28.22 -5.43 -11.17
C ASN A 287 -26.86 -4.73 -11.03
N GLU A 288 -26.77 -3.46 -11.38
CA GLU A 288 -25.59 -2.61 -11.20
C GLU A 288 -25.29 -2.40 -9.71
N TRP A 289 -26.31 -2.17 -8.89
CA TRP A 289 -26.12 -2.12 -7.44
C TRP A 289 -25.58 -3.42 -6.87
N LEU A 290 -26.08 -4.56 -7.32
CA LEU A 290 -25.68 -5.86 -6.75
C LEU A 290 -24.30 -6.32 -7.23
N PHE A 291 -24.04 -6.27 -8.54
CA PHE A 291 -22.85 -6.83 -9.19
C PHE A 291 -21.94 -5.80 -9.84
N GLY A 292 -22.34 -4.54 -9.90
CA GLY A 292 -21.56 -3.48 -10.54
C GLY A 292 -21.63 -3.53 -12.07
N ILE A 293 -20.68 -2.82 -12.67
CA ILE A 293 -20.58 -2.64 -14.12
C ILE A 293 -19.33 -3.31 -14.71
N GLY A 294 -18.49 -3.96 -13.90
CA GLY A 294 -17.21 -4.52 -14.33
C GLY A 294 -16.07 -3.49 -14.32
N ILE A 295 -14.83 -3.98 -14.31
CA ILE A 295 -13.64 -3.13 -14.30
C ILE A 295 -13.53 -2.34 -15.61
N ASN A 296 -13.21 -1.05 -15.48
CA ASN A 296 -12.91 -0.15 -16.59
C ASN A 296 -14.04 -0.02 -17.62
N ARG A 297 -15.28 -0.18 -17.17
CA ARG A 297 -16.49 -0.09 -18.01
C ARG A 297 -17.32 1.17 -17.78
N MET A 298 -16.87 2.09 -16.93
CA MET A 298 -17.58 3.34 -16.69
C MET A 298 -17.88 4.14 -17.97
N PRO A 299 -16.96 4.24 -18.95
CA PRO A 299 -17.25 4.96 -20.20
C PRO A 299 -18.31 4.24 -21.04
N ASP A 300 -18.24 2.91 -21.15
CA ASP A 300 -19.22 2.10 -21.88
C ASP A 300 -20.61 2.18 -21.23
N PHE A 301 -20.66 2.12 -19.89
CA PHE A 301 -21.90 2.16 -19.11
C PHE A 301 -22.58 3.53 -19.20
N LEU A 302 -21.86 4.62 -18.93
CA LEU A 302 -22.44 5.96 -18.88
C LEU A 302 -22.55 6.63 -20.25
N GLY A 303 -21.80 6.15 -21.24
CA GLY A 303 -21.87 6.65 -22.62
C GLY A 303 -23.29 6.54 -23.20
N VAL A 304 -24.03 5.50 -22.80
CA VAL A 304 -25.44 5.29 -23.19
C VAL A 304 -26.38 6.37 -22.64
N TYR A 305 -26.06 6.94 -21.48
CA TYR A 305 -26.93 7.89 -20.78
C TYR A 305 -26.55 9.36 -21.01
N THR A 306 -25.25 9.65 -21.13
CA THR A 306 -24.75 11.02 -21.04
C THR A 306 -24.22 11.57 -22.37
N ASN A 307 -24.00 10.73 -23.39
CA ASN A 307 -23.38 11.13 -24.67
C ASN A 307 -22.06 11.93 -24.51
N THR A 308 -21.34 11.74 -23.39
CA THR A 308 -20.06 12.40 -23.12
C THR A 308 -18.97 11.37 -22.86
N MET A 309 -17.73 11.71 -23.21
CA MET A 309 -16.58 10.89 -22.82
C MET A 309 -16.34 11.01 -21.33
N ILE A 310 -16.54 9.92 -20.60
CA ILE A 310 -16.38 9.88 -19.15
C ILE A 310 -15.06 9.21 -18.79
N SER A 311 -14.31 9.85 -17.91
CA SER A 311 -13.09 9.28 -17.35
C SER A 311 -13.41 8.12 -16.42
N ASN A 312 -12.74 6.98 -16.60
CA ASN A 312 -12.83 5.84 -15.70
C ASN A 312 -11.87 6.01 -14.51
N TYR A 313 -12.22 6.92 -13.61
CA TYR A 313 -11.39 7.23 -12.44
C TYR A 313 -12.25 7.45 -11.19
N ALA A 314 -12.04 6.68 -10.14
CA ALA A 314 -12.61 6.91 -8.80
C ALA A 314 -11.63 6.42 -7.73
N ASN A 315 -11.72 6.89 -6.48
CA ASN A 315 -10.95 6.24 -5.42
C ASN A 315 -11.27 4.74 -5.33
N SER A 316 -10.34 3.97 -4.79
CA SER A 316 -10.44 2.50 -4.74
C SER A 316 -11.70 1.97 -4.06
N ILE A 317 -12.25 2.69 -3.08
CA ILE A 317 -13.48 2.26 -2.39
C ILE A 317 -14.68 2.39 -3.33
N PHE A 318 -14.86 3.56 -3.96
CA PHE A 318 -15.95 3.75 -4.93
C PHE A 318 -15.73 2.95 -6.19
N PHE A 319 -14.50 2.87 -6.71
CA PHE A 319 -14.17 2.02 -7.84
C PHE A 319 -14.52 0.56 -7.57
N CYS A 320 -14.34 0.06 -6.34
CA CYS A 320 -14.76 -1.29 -5.95
C CYS A 320 -16.27 -1.48 -6.08
N ILE A 321 -17.07 -0.54 -5.53
CA ILE A 321 -18.53 -0.63 -5.53
C ILE A 321 -19.06 -0.45 -6.95
N ILE A 322 -18.51 0.48 -7.72
CA ILE A 322 -18.88 0.70 -9.12
C ILE A 322 -18.58 -0.56 -9.94
N SER A 323 -17.37 -1.13 -9.81
CA SER A 323 -16.95 -2.26 -10.64
C SER A 323 -17.59 -3.59 -10.24
N PHE A 324 -17.87 -3.80 -8.95
CA PHE A 324 -18.28 -5.12 -8.42
C PHE A 324 -19.55 -5.11 -7.57
N GLY A 325 -20.24 -3.96 -7.49
CA GLY A 325 -21.46 -3.79 -6.73
C GLY A 325 -21.28 -3.95 -5.22
N LEU A 326 -22.40 -4.05 -4.53
CA LEU A 326 -22.46 -4.27 -3.09
C LEU A 326 -21.84 -5.62 -2.69
N VAL A 327 -21.96 -6.66 -3.52
CA VAL A 327 -21.34 -7.97 -3.24
C VAL A 327 -19.82 -7.83 -3.13
N GLY A 328 -19.19 -7.17 -4.11
CA GLY A 328 -17.76 -6.90 -4.07
C GLY A 328 -17.37 -5.95 -2.95
N GLY A 329 -18.15 -4.87 -2.73
CA GLY A 329 -17.90 -3.91 -1.65
C GLY A 329 -17.94 -4.52 -0.25
N VAL A 330 -18.91 -5.40 0.03
CA VAL A 330 -19.01 -6.13 1.30
C VAL A 330 -17.86 -7.11 1.44
N ALA A 331 -17.56 -7.90 0.41
CA ALA A 331 -16.43 -8.84 0.44
C ALA A 331 -15.10 -8.11 0.72
N PHE A 332 -14.89 -6.95 0.09
CA PHE A 332 -13.70 -6.14 0.30
C PHE A 332 -13.64 -5.56 1.71
N SER A 333 -14.75 -5.06 2.23
CA SER A 333 -14.84 -4.52 3.59
C SER A 333 -14.55 -5.59 4.65
N VAL A 334 -15.11 -6.79 4.49
CA VAL A 334 -14.83 -7.96 5.34
C VAL A 334 -13.34 -8.32 5.28
N TYR A 335 -12.75 -8.30 4.10
CA TYR A 335 -11.32 -8.55 3.93
C TYR A 335 -10.46 -7.49 4.64
N LEU A 336 -10.73 -6.19 4.45
CA LEU A 336 -10.02 -5.09 5.10
C LEU A 336 -10.13 -5.16 6.63
N TYR A 337 -11.32 -5.47 7.15
CA TYR A 337 -11.52 -5.69 8.58
C TYR A 337 -10.74 -6.90 9.09
N SER A 338 -10.61 -7.96 8.28
CA SER A 338 -9.81 -9.12 8.65
C SER A 338 -8.31 -8.80 8.77
N ILE A 339 -7.80 -7.89 7.93
CA ILE A 339 -6.43 -7.36 8.04
C ILE A 339 -6.28 -6.54 9.33
N TYR A 340 -7.24 -5.66 9.62
CA TYR A 340 -7.23 -4.85 10.85
C TYR A 340 -7.12 -5.73 12.10
N LYS A 341 -7.95 -6.78 12.20
CA LYS A 341 -7.94 -7.71 13.33
C LYS A 341 -6.61 -8.44 13.53
N LYS A 342 -5.89 -8.74 12.44
CA LYS A 342 -4.59 -9.43 12.49
C LYS A 342 -3.41 -8.50 12.76
N SER A 343 -3.60 -7.19 12.58
CA SER A 343 -2.55 -6.18 12.73
C SER A 343 -2.24 -5.94 14.22
N PRO A 344 -0.99 -6.09 14.67
CA PRO A 344 -0.60 -5.73 16.03
C PRO A 344 -0.88 -4.25 16.31
N ALA A 345 -1.27 -3.90 17.55
CA ALA A 345 -1.59 -2.52 17.94
C ALA A 345 -0.49 -1.50 17.53
N LYS A 346 0.78 -1.88 17.74
CA LYS A 346 1.97 -1.09 17.35
C LYS A 346 2.01 -0.74 15.86
N TYR A 347 1.49 -1.60 14.99
CA TYR A 347 1.54 -1.46 13.53
C TYR A 347 0.19 -1.11 12.92
N LYS A 348 -0.84 -0.80 13.71
CA LYS A 348 -2.16 -0.41 13.20
C LYS A 348 -2.11 0.80 12.28
N VAL A 349 -1.12 1.68 12.43
CA VAL A 349 -0.89 2.79 11.49
C VAL A 349 -0.79 2.33 10.04
N MET A 350 -0.23 1.15 9.76
CA MET A 350 -0.13 0.61 8.40
C MET A 350 -1.49 0.28 7.80
N TRP A 351 -2.44 -0.16 8.63
CA TRP A 351 -3.83 -0.36 8.19
C TRP A 351 -4.48 0.97 7.81
N PHE A 352 -4.26 2.03 8.61
CA PHE A 352 -4.78 3.36 8.29
C PHE A 352 -4.13 3.96 7.04
N VAL A 353 -2.82 3.77 6.85
CA VAL A 353 -2.15 4.14 5.60
C VAL A 353 -2.81 3.42 4.42
N LEU A 354 -3.11 2.12 4.53
CA LEU A 354 -3.85 1.40 3.48
C LEU A 354 -5.24 2.01 3.22
N ILE A 355 -6.05 2.27 4.24
CA ILE A 355 -7.41 2.82 4.08
C ILE A 355 -7.38 4.22 3.47
N LEU A 356 -6.54 5.12 3.99
CA LEU A 356 -6.42 6.48 3.45
C LEU A 356 -5.93 6.47 2.01
N SER A 357 -5.06 5.52 1.64
CA SER A 357 -4.64 5.32 0.26
C SER A 357 -5.79 4.87 -0.64
N LEU A 358 -6.60 3.92 -0.17
CA LEU A 358 -7.79 3.44 -0.88
C LEU A 358 -8.84 4.54 -1.06
N MET A 359 -8.97 5.47 -0.12
CA MET A 359 -9.89 6.60 -0.20
C MET A 359 -9.36 7.76 -1.03
N SER A 360 -8.05 7.83 -1.25
CA SER A 360 -7.42 8.96 -1.95
C SER A 360 -7.20 8.71 -3.43
N ASP A 361 -7.02 7.45 -3.85
CA ASP A 361 -6.53 7.12 -5.19
C ASP A 361 -7.08 5.77 -5.69
N GLN A 362 -7.08 5.59 -7.00
CA GLN A 362 -7.47 4.34 -7.66
C GLN A 362 -6.29 3.39 -7.70
N ILE A 363 -6.15 2.55 -6.68
CA ILE A 363 -5.04 1.61 -6.53
C ILE A 363 -5.46 0.14 -6.64
N LEU A 364 -6.74 -0.15 -6.84
CA LEU A 364 -7.22 -1.53 -7.02
C LEU A 364 -6.50 -2.23 -8.17
N PHE A 365 -6.05 -3.45 -7.91
CA PHE A 365 -5.34 -4.33 -8.83
C PHE A 365 -4.03 -3.78 -9.42
N ASN A 366 -3.40 -2.78 -8.78
CA ASN A 366 -2.16 -2.21 -9.26
C ASN A 366 -0.99 -2.34 -8.26
N ARG A 367 0.19 -1.90 -8.73
CA ARG A 367 1.46 -1.99 -7.99
C ARG A 367 1.43 -1.30 -6.62
N ASN A 368 0.65 -0.22 -6.48
CA ASN A 368 0.56 0.56 -5.25
C ASN A 368 -0.20 -0.23 -4.18
N LEU A 369 -1.32 -0.86 -4.54
CA LEU A 369 -2.04 -1.74 -3.61
C LEU A 369 -1.20 -2.96 -3.24
N LEU A 370 -0.52 -3.61 -4.20
CA LEU A 370 0.38 -4.72 -3.89
C LEU A 370 1.45 -4.31 -2.87
N TYR A 371 2.08 -3.15 -3.06
CA TYR A 371 3.08 -2.61 -2.12
C TYR A 371 2.50 -2.35 -0.72
N LEU A 372 1.32 -1.74 -0.62
CA LEU A 372 0.67 -1.50 0.68
C LEU A 372 0.25 -2.80 1.37
N LEU A 373 -0.20 -3.81 0.61
CA LEU A 373 -0.49 -5.14 1.14
C LEU A 373 0.79 -5.82 1.63
N ILE A 374 1.91 -5.74 0.90
CA ILE A 374 3.21 -6.28 1.34
C ILE A 374 3.57 -5.73 2.73
N TRP A 375 3.46 -4.41 2.90
CA TRP A 375 3.67 -3.79 4.21
C TRP A 375 2.75 -4.37 5.26
N GLN A 376 1.45 -4.50 4.98
CA GLN A 376 0.53 -5.04 5.96
C GLN A 376 0.82 -6.48 6.36
N TYR A 377 1.10 -7.34 5.39
CA TYR A 377 1.42 -8.74 5.67
C TYR A 377 2.75 -8.93 6.37
N ALA A 378 3.73 -8.04 6.15
CA ALA A 378 4.98 -8.02 6.91
C ALA A 378 4.74 -7.73 8.41
N THR A 379 3.71 -6.96 8.77
CA THR A 379 3.41 -6.69 10.20
C THR A 379 2.85 -7.91 10.93
N PHE A 380 2.20 -8.84 10.23
CA PHE A 380 1.59 -10.03 10.82
C PHE A 380 2.61 -11.07 11.29
N GLU A 381 3.84 -11.08 10.75
CA GLU A 381 4.91 -11.97 11.25
C GLU A 381 5.17 -11.71 12.75
N SER A 382 5.19 -10.43 13.13
CA SER A 382 5.46 -10.01 14.51
C SER A 382 4.37 -10.39 15.52
N SER A 383 3.12 -10.64 15.07
CA SER A 383 2.08 -11.21 15.95
C SER A 383 2.26 -12.72 16.13
N ILE A 384 2.63 -13.45 15.07
CA ILE A 384 2.82 -14.90 15.12
C ILE A 384 3.97 -15.28 16.06
N GLU A 385 5.09 -14.55 16.03
CA GLU A 385 6.21 -14.79 16.96
C GLU A 385 5.81 -14.58 18.43
N LYS A 386 5.06 -13.52 18.74
CA LYS A 386 4.55 -13.28 20.11
C LYS A 386 3.61 -14.38 20.58
N GLU A 387 2.73 -14.85 19.70
CA GLU A 387 1.77 -15.90 20.05
C GLU A 387 2.47 -17.23 20.35
N LYS A 388 3.47 -17.61 19.54
CA LYS A 388 4.31 -18.79 19.80
C LYS A 388 5.05 -18.72 21.12
N ILE A 389 5.69 -17.58 21.42
CA ILE A 389 6.42 -17.36 22.68
C ILE A 389 5.45 -17.45 23.86
N SER A 390 4.26 -16.84 23.77
CA SER A 390 3.26 -16.89 24.84
C SER A 390 2.70 -18.29 25.11
N ARG A 391 2.60 -19.15 24.07
CA ARG A 391 2.18 -20.55 24.23
C ARG A 391 3.28 -21.39 24.86
N PHE A 392 4.53 -21.20 24.43
CA PHE A 392 5.69 -21.88 25.01
C PHE A 392 5.80 -21.62 26.53
N PHE A 393 5.68 -20.36 26.96
CA PHE A 393 5.67 -20.05 28.40
C PHE A 393 4.46 -20.60 29.16
N LYS A 394 3.28 -20.69 28.52
CA LYS A 394 2.11 -21.33 29.14
C LYS A 394 2.25 -22.85 29.26
N GLU A 395 3.00 -23.47 28.37
CA GLU A 395 3.30 -24.91 28.40
C GLU A 395 4.40 -25.22 29.44
N GLU A 396 5.46 -24.42 29.53
CA GLU A 396 6.50 -24.58 30.59
C GLU A 396 5.94 -24.39 32.00
N VAL A 397 5.08 -23.39 32.22
CA VAL A 397 4.43 -23.15 33.53
C VAL A 397 3.46 -24.29 33.90
N LYS A 398 2.95 -25.06 32.94
CA LYS A 398 2.14 -26.27 33.20
C LYS A 398 3.00 -27.47 33.61
N TYR A 399 4.27 -27.54 33.18
CA TYR A 399 5.18 -28.64 33.52
C TYR A 399 5.87 -28.48 34.87
N GLU A 400 5.96 -27.27 35.42
CA GLU A 400 6.44 -27.03 36.80
C GLU A 400 5.33 -27.17 37.86
N GLY A 401 4.08 -27.47 37.45
CA GLY A 401 2.90 -27.54 38.31
C GLY A 401 2.48 -28.93 38.80
N THR A 402 3.26 -29.99 38.55
CA THR A 402 3.05 -31.30 39.19
C THR A 402 3.96 -31.44 40.41
N PRO A 403 3.44 -31.45 41.65
CA PRO A 403 4.25 -31.74 42.82
C PRO A 403 4.68 -33.20 42.75
N SER A 404 5.98 -33.44 42.56
CA SER A 404 6.58 -34.74 42.79
C SER A 404 6.53 -35.01 44.30
N ASN A 405 5.54 -35.79 44.73
CA ASN A 405 5.54 -36.46 46.03
C ASN A 405 6.73 -37.42 46.08
N TYR A 406 7.84 -36.96 46.64
CA TYR A 406 8.94 -37.82 47.10
C TYR A 406 9.42 -37.34 48.47
N TYR A 407 8.66 -37.69 49.50
CA TYR A 407 9.18 -37.91 50.85
C TYR A 407 8.40 -39.07 51.46
N ASN A 408 9.09 -40.19 51.68
CA ASN A 408 9.01 -41.06 52.86
C ASN A 408 9.62 -42.43 52.55
N THR A 409 10.86 -42.65 52.97
CA THR A 409 11.24 -43.84 53.76
C THR A 409 12.67 -43.71 54.30
N CYS A 410 12.82 -44.16 55.54
CA CYS A 410 14.02 -44.47 56.33
C CYS A 410 14.48 -43.46 57.40
N LEU A 411 14.17 -43.91 58.63
CA LEU A 411 14.65 -43.60 59.99
C LEU A 411 13.97 -42.45 60.73
#